data_AF-L2GWG2-F1
#
_entry.id   AF-L2GWG2-F1
#
_cell.length_a   1.000
_cell.length_b   1.000
_cell.length_c   1.000
_cell.angle_alpha   90.00
_cell.angle_beta   90.00
_cell.angle_gamma   90.00
#
_symmetry.space_group_name_H-M   'P 1'
#
loop_
_entity.id
_entity.type
_entity.pdbx_description
1 polymer ?
#
loop_
_entity_poly.entity_id
_entity_poly.type
_entity_poly.pdbx_seq_one_letter_code
_entity_poly.pdbx_strand_id
1 'polypeptide(L)'
;MTFSHIDQFINDYRNEKNTRKLLPYREETVSHLRELIKSQEEYVGSLGEHKLLKALYEQELERIKYVLTDYLKIRLMKLQKNFYIDSEYLSEYERVFYQKLVDKFKEYDVFVEQKEEYDDYECVGFIALVDIGNIVIDSNRVDVLAGDFFVAQLADVKHLLLDRKIMLV
;
A
#
# COMPACT_ATOMS: atom_id res chain seq x y z
N MET A 1 -20.15 6.26 -1.51
CA MET A 1 -19.78 6.51 -0.10
C MET A 1 -18.40 7.16 -0.09
N THR A 2 -18.26 8.38 0.43
CA THR A 2 -16.96 9.02 0.65
C THR A 2 -16.31 8.39 1.88
N PHE A 3 -15.35 7.49 1.65
CA PHE A 3 -14.52 6.94 2.71
C PHE A 3 -13.69 8.05 3.37
N SER A 4 -13.46 7.94 4.67
CA SER A 4 -12.46 8.78 5.36
C SER A 4 -11.08 8.56 4.71
N HIS A 5 -10.24 9.59 4.64
CA HIS A 5 -8.85 9.44 4.17
C HIS A 5 -8.09 8.35 4.95
N ILE A 6 -8.46 8.10 6.21
CA ILE A 6 -7.92 7.03 7.04
C ILE A 6 -8.35 5.65 6.50
N ASP A 7 -9.63 5.47 6.16
CA ASP A 7 -10.12 4.20 5.62
C ASP A 7 -9.47 3.89 4.26
N GLN A 8 -9.29 4.93 3.44
CA GLN A 8 -8.56 4.83 2.18
C GLN A 8 -7.12 4.36 2.41
N PHE A 9 -6.43 4.96 3.38
CA PHE A 9 -5.07 4.57 3.74
C PHE A 9 -5.00 3.14 4.29
N ILE A 10 -5.97 2.72 5.12
CA ILE A 10 -6.04 1.36 5.63
C ILE A 10 -6.19 0.35 4.48
N ASN A 11 -6.98 0.68 3.46
CA ASN A 11 -7.12 -0.16 2.27
C ASN A 11 -5.82 -0.20 1.45
N ASP A 12 -5.17 0.95 1.24
CA ASP A 12 -3.86 0.99 0.56
C ASP A 12 -2.79 0.19 1.32
N TYR A 13 -2.78 0.28 2.66
CA TYR A 13 -1.92 -0.53 3.53
C TYR A 13 -2.21 -2.03 3.40
N ARG A 14 -3.48 -2.44 3.44
CA ARG A 14 -3.88 -3.84 3.26
C ARG A 14 -3.45 -4.38 1.91
N ASN A 15 -3.69 -3.61 0.84
CA ASN A 15 -3.29 -3.96 -0.51
C ASN A 15 -1.77 -4.15 -0.60
N GLU A 16 -0.99 -3.21 -0.07
CA GLU A 16 0.47 -3.34 -0.04
C GLU A 16 0.90 -4.56 0.77
N LYS A 17 0.24 -4.90 1.87
CA LYS A 17 0.56 -6.07 2.69
C LYS A 17 0.24 -7.40 2.00
N ASN A 18 -0.84 -7.44 1.22
CA ASN A 18 -1.39 -8.66 0.61
C ASN A 18 -0.92 -8.89 -0.83
N THR A 19 0.14 -8.20 -1.26
CA THR A 19 0.85 -8.51 -2.50
C THR A 19 2.36 -8.51 -2.29
N ARG A 20 3.06 -9.35 -3.05
CA ARG A 20 4.52 -9.38 -3.16
C ARG A 20 5.04 -8.22 -4.00
N LYS A 21 4.29 -7.82 -5.03
CA LYS A 21 4.66 -6.70 -5.90
C LYS A 21 4.53 -5.38 -5.17
N LEU A 22 5.41 -4.44 -5.51
CA LEU A 22 5.30 -3.07 -5.02
C LEU A 22 4.13 -2.38 -5.74
N LEU A 23 3.24 -1.74 -4.99
CA LEU A 23 2.17 -0.92 -5.56
C LEU A 23 2.64 0.53 -5.73
N PRO A 24 1.93 1.39 -6.47
CA PRO A 24 2.26 2.81 -6.55
C PRO A 24 2.20 3.49 -5.17
N TYR A 25 3.21 4.29 -4.85
CA TYR A 25 3.22 5.10 -3.62
C TYR A 25 2.04 6.08 -3.61
N ARG A 26 1.32 6.13 -2.49
CA ARG A 26 0.15 7.01 -2.32
C ARG A 26 0.56 8.34 -1.67
N GLU A 27 1.28 9.18 -2.42
CA GLU A 27 1.86 10.45 -1.92
C GLU A 27 0.82 11.35 -1.25
N GLU A 28 -0.31 11.59 -1.91
CA GLU A 28 -1.38 12.44 -1.41
C GLU A 28 -1.95 11.90 -0.09
N THR A 29 -2.26 10.61 -0.04
CA THR A 29 -2.84 9.96 1.15
C THR A 29 -1.86 9.96 2.33
N VAL A 30 -0.57 9.67 2.08
CA VAL A 30 0.45 9.67 3.13
C VAL A 30 0.73 11.08 3.63
N SER A 31 0.82 12.06 2.75
CA SER A 31 1.02 13.46 3.12
C SER A 31 -0.12 13.97 3.99
N HIS A 32 -1.36 13.73 3.59
CA HIS A 32 -2.53 14.07 4.39
C HIS A 32 -2.52 13.38 5.76
N LEU A 33 -2.17 12.10 5.82
CA LEU A 33 -2.09 11.36 7.09
C LEU A 33 -1.02 11.93 8.03
N ARG A 34 0.12 12.36 7.49
CA ARG A 34 1.18 13.02 8.29
C ARG A 34 0.69 14.35 8.87
N GLU A 35 -0.03 15.14 8.10
CA GLU A 35 -0.64 16.39 8.57
C GLU A 35 -1.68 16.15 9.67
N LEU A 36 -2.52 15.12 9.51
CA LEU A 36 -3.49 14.70 10.52
C LEU A 36 -2.79 14.26 11.81
N ILE A 37 -1.74 13.43 11.71
CA ILE A 37 -0.94 12.99 12.87
C ILE A 37 -0.36 14.20 13.60
N LYS A 38 0.24 15.15 12.88
CA LYS A 38 0.84 16.36 13.47
C LYS A 38 -0.22 17.21 14.17
N SER A 39 -1.35 17.46 13.52
CA SER A 39 -2.45 18.25 14.08
C SER A 39 -3.02 17.59 15.34
N GLN A 40 -3.13 16.25 15.33
CA GLN A 40 -3.60 15.48 16.46
C GLN A 40 -2.60 15.49 17.63
N GLU A 41 -1.30 15.44 17.36
CA GLU A 41 -0.25 15.60 18.37
C GLU A 41 -0.34 16.94 19.10
N GLU A 42 -0.49 18.03 18.33
CA GLU A 42 -0.66 19.38 18.86
C GLU A 42 -1.92 19.49 19.73
N TYR A 43 -3.04 18.93 19.26
CA TYR A 43 -4.29 18.89 20.01
C TYR A 43 -4.16 18.09 21.31
N VAL A 44 -3.57 16.89 21.28
CA VAL A 44 -3.32 16.06 22.46
C VAL A 44 -2.45 16.80 23.49
N GLY A 45 -1.44 17.54 23.03
CA GLY A 45 -0.62 18.41 23.86
C GLY A 45 -1.42 19.51 24.57
N SER A 46 -2.49 20.00 23.92
CA SER A 46 -3.35 21.06 24.45
C SER A 46 -4.42 20.60 25.45
N LEU A 47 -4.71 19.29 25.56
CA LEU A 47 -5.82 18.75 26.36
C LEU A 47 -5.69 18.88 27.89
N GLY A 48 -4.61 19.49 28.40
CA GLY A 48 -4.47 19.85 29.80
C GLY A 48 -4.76 18.70 30.78
N GLU A 49 -5.70 18.91 31.70
CA GLU A 49 -6.06 17.95 32.76
C GLU A 49 -7.08 16.87 32.34
N HIS A 50 -7.54 16.85 31.08
CA HIS A 50 -8.51 15.85 30.61
C HIS A 50 -7.86 14.47 30.38
N LYS A 51 -7.39 13.83 31.47
CA LYS A 51 -6.58 12.59 31.45
C LYS A 51 -7.20 11.45 30.62
N LEU A 52 -8.50 11.20 30.77
CA LEU A 52 -9.19 10.14 30.04
C LEU A 52 -9.23 10.43 28.54
N LEU A 53 -9.61 11.65 28.16
CA LEU A 53 -9.71 12.06 26.77
C LEU A 53 -8.34 12.07 26.10
N LYS A 54 -7.32 12.56 26.82
CA LYS A 54 -5.93 12.54 26.39
C LYS A 54 -5.46 11.11 26.11
N ALA A 55 -5.67 10.18 27.03
CA ALA A 55 -5.28 8.78 26.86
C ALA A 55 -5.95 8.12 25.65
N LEU A 56 -7.25 8.40 25.41
CA LEU A 56 -7.96 7.89 24.24
C LEU A 56 -7.33 8.39 22.93
N TYR A 57 -7.04 9.68 22.84
CA TYR A 57 -6.43 10.26 21.65
C TYR A 57 -4.97 9.83 21.45
N GLU A 58 -4.21 9.66 22.53
CA GLU A 58 -2.85 9.10 22.47
C GLU A 58 -2.87 7.67 21.90
N GLN A 59 -3.80 6.83 22.37
CA GLN A 59 -3.95 5.46 21.87
C GLN A 59 -4.33 5.42 20.38
N GLU A 60 -5.28 6.25 19.93
CA GLU A 60 -5.63 6.33 18.50
C GLU A 60 -4.47 6.86 17.64
N LEU A 61 -3.74 7.85 18.15
CA LEU A 61 -2.56 8.39 17.48
C LEU A 61 -1.47 7.32 17.32
N GLU A 62 -1.21 6.52 18.36
CA GLU A 62 -0.27 5.40 18.29
C GLU A 62 -0.70 4.36 17.26
N ARG A 63 -2.00 4.02 17.19
CA ARG A 63 -2.54 3.09 16.19
C ARG A 63 -2.31 3.61 14.77
N ILE A 64 -2.59 4.89 14.50
CA ILE A 64 -2.39 5.50 13.18
C ILE A 64 -0.90 5.53 12.80
N LYS A 65 -0.03 5.95 13.72
CA LYS A 65 1.42 5.95 13.52
C LYS A 65 1.96 4.56 13.23
N TYR A 66 1.45 3.55 13.94
CA TYR A 66 1.82 2.16 13.72
C TYR A 66 1.49 1.72 12.30
N VAL A 67 0.25 1.94 11.82
CA VAL A 67 -0.16 1.55 10.46
C VAL A 67 0.68 2.26 9.40
N LEU A 68 0.94 3.57 9.57
CA LEU A 68 1.81 4.32 8.65
C LEU A 68 3.24 3.78 8.64
N THR A 69 3.80 3.51 9.82
CA THR A 69 5.16 2.97 9.94
C THR A 69 5.26 1.59 9.31
N ASP A 70 4.27 0.73 9.53
CA ASP A 70 4.24 -0.63 8.97
C ASP A 70 4.10 -0.60 7.44
N TYR A 71 3.25 0.27 6.89
CA TYR A 71 3.15 0.51 5.44
C TYR A 71 4.52 0.86 4.82
N LEU A 72 5.22 1.84 5.39
CA LEU A 72 6.54 2.26 4.89
C LEU A 72 7.58 1.14 5.01
N LYS A 73 7.56 0.37 6.11
CA LYS A 73 8.46 -0.78 6.30
C LYS A 73 8.20 -1.88 5.26
N ILE A 74 6.95 -2.24 5.01
CA ILE A 74 6.59 -3.25 4.00
C ILE A 74 7.15 -2.84 2.64
N ARG A 75 6.98 -1.58 2.26
CA ARG A 75 7.51 -1.06 0.98
C ARG A 75 9.03 -1.12 0.91
N LEU A 76 9.74 -0.71 1.95
CA LEU A 76 11.20 -0.85 2.03
C LEU A 76 11.65 -2.32 1.91
N MET A 77 10.94 -3.25 2.56
CA MET A 77 11.23 -4.68 2.44
C MET A 77 11.03 -5.21 1.02
N LYS A 78 10.02 -4.71 0.30
CA LYS A 78 9.80 -5.05 -1.12
C LYS A 78 10.89 -4.47 -2.02
N LEU A 79 11.29 -3.22 -1.77
CA LEU A 79 12.41 -2.57 -2.45
C LEU A 79 13.71 -3.37 -2.32
N GLN A 80 13.96 -3.95 -1.14
CA GLN A 80 15.16 -4.76 -0.88
C GLN A 80 15.16 -6.11 -1.59
N LYS A 81 13.99 -6.64 -1.97
CA LYS A 81 13.84 -7.98 -2.54
C LYS A 81 13.73 -7.98 -4.07
N ASN A 82 13.47 -6.83 -4.68
CA ASN A 82 13.23 -6.73 -6.11
C ASN A 82 14.23 -5.76 -6.75
N PHE A 83 15.06 -6.29 -7.65
CA PHE A 83 16.01 -5.50 -8.43
C PHE A 83 15.34 -4.67 -9.51
N TYR A 84 14.10 -4.97 -9.91
CA TYR A 84 13.39 -4.36 -11.03
C TYR A 84 12.09 -3.72 -10.56
N ILE A 85 12.20 -2.44 -10.22
CA ILE A 85 11.07 -1.68 -9.70
C ILE A 85 10.81 -0.50 -10.62
N ASP A 86 9.52 -0.30 -10.92
CA ASP A 86 9.07 0.88 -11.65
C ASP A 86 9.31 2.12 -10.79
N SER A 87 10.16 3.03 -11.28
CA SER A 87 10.48 4.28 -10.59
C SER A 87 9.26 5.18 -10.37
N GLU A 88 8.21 5.02 -11.18
CA GLU A 88 6.94 5.73 -11.01
C GLU A 88 6.20 5.29 -9.75
N TYR A 89 6.47 4.09 -9.24
CA TYR A 89 5.81 3.55 -8.05
C TYR A 89 6.46 4.02 -6.75
N LEU A 90 7.59 4.74 -6.84
CA LEU A 90 8.39 5.16 -5.71
C LEU A 90 8.10 6.61 -5.32
N SER A 91 8.00 6.84 -4.02
CA SER A 91 8.15 8.19 -3.46
C SER A 91 9.56 8.76 -3.74
N GLU A 92 9.72 10.07 -3.58
CA GLU A 92 11.02 10.73 -3.72
C GLU A 92 12.10 10.09 -2.83
N TYR A 93 11.77 9.84 -1.56
CA TYR A 93 12.68 9.22 -0.60
C TYR A 93 13.01 7.76 -0.94
N GLU A 94 12.03 7.02 -1.45
CA GLU A 94 12.25 5.64 -1.91
C GLU A 94 13.15 5.59 -3.14
N ARG A 95 13.07 6.55 -4.06
CA ARG A 95 13.99 6.65 -5.20
C ARG A 95 15.44 6.84 -4.74
N VAL A 96 15.65 7.75 -3.78
CA VAL A 96 16.98 7.97 -3.20
C VAL A 96 17.50 6.72 -2.51
N PHE A 97 16.65 6.04 -1.73
CA PHE A 97 17.02 4.79 -1.08
C PHE A 97 17.35 3.67 -2.07
N TYR A 98 16.49 3.48 -3.08
CA TYR A 98 16.65 2.46 -4.10
C TYR A 98 17.91 2.68 -4.93
N GLN A 99 18.24 3.93 -5.29
CA GLN A 99 19.49 4.22 -5.98
C GLN A 99 20.71 3.80 -5.16
N LYS A 100 20.74 4.15 -3.86
CA LYS A 100 21.84 3.73 -2.97
C LYS A 100 21.93 2.21 -2.85
N LEU A 101 20.79 1.53 -2.85
CA LEU A 101 20.73 0.07 -2.80
C LEU A 101 21.31 -0.55 -4.08
N VAL A 102 20.93 -0.03 -5.26
CA VAL A 102 21.48 -0.45 -6.55
C VAL A 102 22.99 -0.21 -6.62
N ASP A 103 23.47 0.96 -6.18
CA ASP A 103 24.90 1.28 -6.16
C ASP A 103 25.67 0.28 -5.29
N LYS A 104 25.10 -0.10 -4.13
CA LYS A 104 25.67 -1.13 -3.26
C LYS A 104 25.68 -2.51 -3.91
N PHE A 105 24.60 -2.91 -4.59
CA PHE A 105 24.57 -4.19 -5.29
C PHE A 105 25.59 -4.26 -6.44
N LYS A 106 25.84 -3.14 -7.12
CA LYS A 106 26.90 -3.03 -8.12
C LYS A 106 28.30 -3.14 -7.49
N GLU A 107 28.51 -2.50 -6.34
CA GLU A 107 29.77 -2.61 -5.58
C GLU A 107 30.09 -4.06 -5.18
N TYR A 108 29.07 -4.85 -4.85
CA TYR A 108 29.22 -6.27 -4.50
C TYR A 108 29.19 -7.24 -5.69
N ASP A 109 29.08 -6.75 -6.93
CA ASP A 109 28.94 -7.57 -8.14
C ASP A 109 27.77 -8.59 -8.09
N VAL A 110 26.68 -8.19 -7.42
CA VAL A 110 25.44 -8.99 -7.30
C VAL A 110 24.26 -8.36 -8.05
N PHE A 111 24.47 -7.22 -8.69
CA PHE A 111 23.43 -6.53 -9.45
C PHE A 111 23.26 -7.15 -10.84
N VAL A 112 22.06 -7.59 -11.15
CA VAL A 112 21.69 -8.09 -12.48
C VAL A 112 20.98 -6.96 -13.23
N GLU A 113 21.46 -6.61 -14.42
CA GLU A 113 20.87 -5.52 -15.24
C GLU A 113 19.65 -5.98 -16.05
N GLN A 114 19.60 -7.25 -16.42
CA GLN A 114 18.53 -7.81 -17.23
C GLN A 114 17.53 -8.55 -16.36
N LYS A 115 16.28 -8.08 -16.40
CA LYS A 115 15.14 -8.80 -15.87
C LYS A 115 15.07 -10.12 -16.62
N GLU A 116 15.61 -11.20 -16.05
CA GLU A 116 15.31 -12.54 -16.53
C GLU A 116 13.79 -12.62 -16.66
N GLU A 117 13.28 -13.15 -17.76
CA GLU A 117 11.86 -13.39 -18.01
C GLU A 117 11.34 -14.46 -17.01
N TYR A 118 11.36 -14.13 -15.73
CA TYR A 118 10.56 -14.81 -14.76
C TYR A 118 9.13 -14.35 -14.99
N ASP A 119 8.30 -15.30 -15.38
CA ASP A 119 6.86 -15.17 -15.36
C ASP A 119 6.46 -14.82 -13.92
N ASP A 120 6.28 -13.52 -13.66
CA ASP A 120 6.02 -12.95 -12.33
C ASP A 120 4.55 -13.21 -11.96
N TYR A 121 4.25 -14.50 -11.82
CA TYR A 121 2.95 -15.05 -11.51
C TYR A 121 2.66 -14.84 -10.03
N GLU A 122 1.62 -14.04 -9.77
CA GLU A 122 1.13 -13.80 -8.42
C GLU A 122 -0.39 -13.92 -8.40
N CYS A 123 -0.90 -14.91 -7.67
CA CYS A 123 -2.31 -14.98 -7.32
C CYS A 123 -2.59 -14.15 -6.06
N VAL A 124 -3.67 -13.39 -6.09
CA VAL A 124 -4.18 -12.61 -4.97
C VAL A 124 -5.65 -12.93 -4.73
N GLY A 125 -6.05 -12.95 -3.46
CA GLY A 125 -7.45 -12.92 -3.07
C GLY A 125 -7.94 -11.46 -3.05
N PHE A 126 -9.14 -11.18 -3.54
CA PHE A 126 -9.72 -9.84 -3.46
C PHE A 126 -11.21 -9.88 -3.16
N ILE A 127 -11.69 -8.81 -2.53
CA ILE A 127 -13.10 -8.51 -2.31
C ILE A 127 -13.49 -7.31 -3.17
N ALA A 128 -14.60 -7.40 -3.88
CA ALA A 128 -15.17 -6.28 -4.62
C ALA A 128 -15.81 -5.25 -3.69
N LEU A 129 -15.43 -3.99 -3.82
CA LEU A 129 -15.95 -2.88 -3.00
C LEU A 129 -17.21 -2.24 -3.62
N VAL A 130 -17.43 -2.49 -4.91
CA VAL A 130 -18.53 -1.97 -5.71
C VAL A 130 -18.97 -3.04 -6.72
N ASP A 131 -20.15 -2.87 -7.32
CA ASP A 131 -20.55 -3.70 -8.46
C ASP A 131 -19.64 -3.37 -9.65
N ILE A 132 -18.89 -4.36 -10.11
CA ILE A 132 -17.92 -4.23 -11.22
C ILE A 132 -18.56 -4.70 -12.53
N GLY A 133 -19.49 -5.65 -12.43
CA GLY A 133 -20.11 -6.30 -13.59
C GLY A 133 -19.21 -7.38 -14.17
N ASN A 134 -19.31 -7.60 -15.48
CA ASN A 134 -18.59 -8.68 -16.14
C ASN A 134 -17.11 -8.32 -16.38
N ILE A 135 -16.21 -9.08 -15.75
CA ILE A 135 -14.76 -8.99 -15.96
C ILE A 135 -14.20 -10.33 -16.40
N VAL A 136 -12.98 -10.31 -16.94
CA VAL A 136 -12.24 -11.51 -17.31
C VAL A 136 -11.20 -11.81 -16.23
N ILE A 137 -11.28 -13.01 -15.64
CA ILE A 137 -10.29 -13.55 -14.70
C ILE A 137 -9.87 -14.92 -15.23
N ASP A 138 -8.57 -15.15 -15.41
CA ASP A 138 -8.03 -16.42 -15.92
C ASP A 138 -8.74 -16.91 -17.20
N SER A 139 -8.97 -15.99 -18.14
CA SER A 139 -9.71 -16.20 -19.40
C SER A 139 -11.20 -16.56 -19.26
N ASN A 140 -11.76 -16.53 -18.05
CA ASN A 140 -13.18 -16.76 -17.79
C ASN A 140 -13.91 -15.45 -17.53
N ARG A 141 -15.13 -15.33 -18.10
CA ARG A 141 -16.02 -14.19 -17.82
C ARG A 141 -16.78 -14.44 -16.54
N VAL A 142 -16.65 -13.53 -15.58
CA VAL A 142 -17.30 -13.61 -14.28
C VAL A 142 -18.02 -12.30 -14.02
N ASP A 143 -19.25 -12.39 -13.54
CA ASP A 143 -20.00 -11.23 -13.06
C ASP A 143 -19.65 -10.99 -11.59
N VAL A 144 -19.21 -9.79 -11.26
CA VAL A 144 -18.64 -9.45 -9.94
C VAL A 144 -19.48 -8.36 -9.29
N LEU A 145 -20.11 -8.70 -8.17
CA LEU A 145 -20.93 -7.81 -7.36
C LEU A 145 -20.19 -7.37 -6.10
N ALA A 146 -20.64 -6.26 -5.51
CA ALA A 146 -20.07 -5.75 -4.27
C ALA A 146 -20.14 -6.81 -3.14
N GLY A 147 -19.01 -7.06 -2.49
CA GLY A 147 -18.87 -8.04 -1.41
C GLY A 147 -18.44 -9.44 -1.87
N ASP A 148 -18.45 -9.72 -3.18
CA ASP A 148 -17.96 -11.00 -3.69
C ASP A 148 -16.45 -11.14 -3.49
N PHE A 149 -16.02 -12.38 -3.23
CA PHE A 149 -14.63 -12.75 -3.07
C PHE A 149 -14.16 -13.64 -4.23
N PHE A 150 -13.01 -13.31 -4.80
CA PHE A 150 -12.38 -14.08 -5.87
C PHE A 150 -10.88 -14.23 -5.63
N VAL A 151 -10.31 -15.23 -6.28
CA VAL A 151 -8.86 -15.39 -6.43
C VAL A 151 -8.53 -15.23 -7.91
N ALA A 152 -7.57 -14.38 -8.23
CA ALA A 152 -7.17 -14.08 -9.60
C ALA A 152 -5.67 -13.81 -9.68
N GLN A 153 -5.12 -13.85 -10.88
CA GLN A 153 -3.81 -13.28 -11.13
C GLN A 153 -3.85 -11.77 -10.90
N LEU A 154 -2.85 -11.24 -10.18
CA LEU A 154 -2.77 -9.80 -9.92
C LEU A 154 -2.74 -9.00 -11.23
N ALA A 155 -2.13 -9.53 -12.29
CA ALA A 155 -2.09 -8.88 -13.60
C ALA A 155 -3.50 -8.57 -14.16
N ASP A 156 -4.44 -9.52 -14.02
CA ASP A 156 -5.81 -9.39 -14.52
C ASP A 156 -6.58 -8.30 -13.77
N VAL A 157 -6.34 -8.17 -12.46
CA VAL A 157 -7.15 -7.32 -11.57
C VAL A 157 -6.43 -6.06 -11.09
N LYS A 158 -5.17 -5.83 -11.49
CA LYS A 158 -4.37 -4.69 -11.04
C LYS A 158 -5.04 -3.35 -11.35
N HIS A 159 -5.66 -3.21 -12.51
CA HIS A 159 -6.37 -1.98 -12.89
C HIS A 159 -7.54 -1.69 -11.93
N LEU A 160 -8.31 -2.71 -11.55
CA LEU A 160 -9.40 -2.60 -10.56
C LEU A 160 -8.88 -2.21 -9.18
N LEU A 161 -7.71 -2.73 -8.80
CA LEU A 161 -7.03 -2.40 -7.55
C LEU A 161 -6.60 -0.92 -7.53
N LEU A 162 -6.00 -0.44 -8.62
CA LEU A 162 -5.56 0.95 -8.75
C LEU A 162 -6.74 1.93 -8.75
N ASP A 163 -7.85 1.54 -9.37
CA ASP A 163 -9.14 2.26 -9.40
C ASP A 163 -9.91 2.19 -8.06
N ARG A 164 -9.39 1.50 -7.05
CA ARG A 164 -10.03 1.28 -5.74
C ARG A 164 -11.41 0.60 -5.84
N LYS A 165 -11.62 -0.25 -6.85
CA LYS A 165 -12.85 -1.06 -7.00
C LYS A 165 -12.79 -2.37 -6.22
N ILE A 166 -11.58 -2.83 -5.89
CA ILE A 166 -11.33 -4.05 -5.12
C ILE A 166 -10.34 -3.76 -3.98
N MET A 167 -10.33 -4.65 -2.99
CA MET A 167 -9.36 -4.70 -1.90
C MET A 167 -8.78 -6.11 -1.79
N LEU A 168 -7.47 -6.23 -1.61
CA LEU A 168 -6.81 -7.53 -1.44
C LEU A 168 -6.99 -8.04 -0.01
N VAL A 169 -7.15 -9.37 0.13
CA VAL A 169 -7.34 -10.06 1.42
C VAL A 169 -6.43 -11.26 1.60
#